data_AF-A0A8J6XHZ9-F1
#
_entry.id   AF-A0A8J6XHZ9-F1
#
_cell.length_a   1.000
_cell.length_b   1.000
_cell.length_c   1.000
_cell.angle_alpha   90.00
_cell.angle_beta   90.00
_cell.angle_gamma   90.00
#
_symmetry.space_group_name_H-M   'P 1'
#
loop_
_entity.id
_entity.type
_entity.pdbx_description
1 polymer ?
#
loop_
_entity_poly.entity_id
_entity_poly.type
_entity_poly.pdbx_seq_one_letter_code
_entity_poly.pdbx_strand_id
1 'polypeptide(L)'
;MLKHGFSEQGAKMMNTENDNTEFIQINNYITQQAAQLRSRYNLALLDAYQVAVALTGNCEALLTNDIAFKRVTELRVLIVDELEL
;
A
#
# COMPACT_ATOMS: atom_id res chain seq x y z
N MET A 1 -22.08 -25.71 9.68
CA MET A 1 -22.49 -24.32 9.40
C MET A 1 -21.51 -23.41 10.14
N LEU A 2 -20.50 -22.91 9.42
CA LEU A 2 -19.38 -22.15 9.99
C LEU A 2 -19.86 -20.72 10.30
N LYS A 3 -19.97 -20.38 11.58
CA LYS A 3 -20.01 -19.00 12.07
C LYS A 3 -18.99 -18.87 13.20
N HIS A 4 -17.72 -18.78 12.84
CA HIS A 4 -16.73 -18.17 13.71
C HIS A 4 -16.20 -16.95 12.98
N GLY A 5 -16.70 -15.79 13.43
CA GLY A 5 -16.17 -14.51 13.04
C GLY A 5 -14.70 -14.48 13.41
N PHE A 6 -13.88 -14.25 12.41
CA PHE A 6 -12.53 -13.76 12.62
C PHE A 6 -12.68 -12.40 13.30
N SER A 7 -12.49 -12.43 14.61
CA SER A 7 -12.57 -11.29 15.51
C SER A 7 -11.69 -10.15 15.03
N GLU A 8 -12.22 -8.94 15.08
CA GLU A 8 -11.59 -7.62 14.87
C GLU A 8 -10.31 -7.36 15.71
N GLN A 9 -9.82 -8.36 16.44
CA GLN A 9 -8.70 -8.29 17.38
C GLN A 9 -7.32 -8.50 16.72
N GLY A 10 -7.26 -8.81 15.42
CA GLY A 10 -5.99 -8.97 14.69
C GLY A 10 -5.32 -7.66 14.25
N ALA A 11 -6.04 -6.53 14.31
CA ALA A 11 -5.59 -5.26 13.74
C ALA A 11 -4.92 -4.30 14.76
N LYS A 12 -4.84 -4.68 16.04
CA LYS A 12 -4.34 -3.80 17.10
C LYS A 12 -2.98 -4.24 17.64
N MET A 13 -1.95 -4.23 16.79
CA MET A 13 -0.56 -4.38 17.22
C MET A 13 0.39 -3.52 16.37
N MET A 14 0.16 -2.21 16.35
CA MET A 14 1.21 -1.20 16.12
C MET A 14 0.69 0.08 16.77
N ASN A 15 1.53 0.82 17.48
CA ASN A 15 1.09 2.02 18.18
C ASN A 15 0.75 3.11 17.15
N THR A 16 -0.53 3.29 16.82
CA THR A 16 -1.03 4.22 15.78
C THR A 16 -1.45 5.58 16.34
N GLU A 17 -0.88 6.01 17.47
CA GLU A 17 -1.23 7.28 18.12
C GLU A 17 -0.47 8.46 17.48
N ASN A 18 -0.57 8.60 16.17
CA ASN A 18 -0.22 9.83 15.47
C ASN A 18 -1.40 10.28 14.60
N ASP A 19 -1.94 11.47 14.89
CA ASP A 19 -3.14 12.01 14.20
C ASP A 19 -2.94 12.24 12.68
N ASN A 20 -1.70 12.09 12.19
CA ASN A 20 -1.31 12.37 10.81
C ASN A 20 -0.96 11.10 10.01
N THR A 21 -1.32 9.90 10.47
CA THR A 21 -1.11 8.67 9.70
C THR A 21 -2.30 7.75 9.78
N GLU A 22 -2.77 7.33 8.60
CA GLU A 22 -3.83 6.36 8.47
C GLU A 22 -3.25 4.98 8.10
N PHE A 23 -3.71 3.94 8.81
CA PHE A 23 -3.34 2.56 8.52
C PHE A 23 -4.48 1.86 7.80
N ILE A 24 -4.24 1.51 6.53
CA ILE A 24 -5.24 0.84 5.70
C ILE A 24 -5.10 -0.67 5.85
N GLN A 25 -6.17 -1.33 6.31
CA GLN A 25 -6.25 -2.78 6.39
C GLN A 25 -6.35 -3.41 4.99
N ILE A 26 -5.50 -4.40 4.72
CA ILE A 26 -5.56 -5.14 3.44
C ILE A 26 -6.82 -5.99 3.41
N ASN A 27 -7.64 -5.77 2.37
CA ASN A 27 -8.85 -6.53 2.10
C ASN A 27 -8.79 -7.20 0.72
N ASN A 28 -9.84 -7.94 0.36
CA ASN A 28 -9.90 -8.67 -0.91
C ASN A 28 -9.75 -7.75 -2.15
N TYR A 29 -10.24 -6.52 -2.07
CA TYR A 29 -10.11 -5.55 -3.15
C TYR A 29 -8.65 -5.15 -3.35
N ILE A 30 -7.95 -4.76 -2.28
CA ILE A 30 -6.52 -4.41 -2.32
C ILE A 30 -5.68 -5.59 -2.83
N THR A 31 -5.99 -6.82 -2.38
CA THR A 31 -5.32 -8.04 -2.85
C THR A 31 -5.47 -8.25 -4.36
N GLN A 32 -6.68 -8.03 -4.90
CA GLN A 32 -6.92 -8.15 -6.34
C GLN A 32 -6.18 -7.05 -7.13
N GLN A 33 -6.20 -5.81 -6.64
CA GLN A 33 -5.45 -4.71 -7.26
C GLN A 33 -3.94 -4.98 -7.27
N ALA A 34 -3.38 -5.46 -6.14
CA ALA A 34 -1.98 -5.83 -6.04
C ALA A 34 -1.60 -6.94 -7.03
N ALA A 35 -2.43 -7.97 -7.21
CA ALA A 35 -2.18 -9.03 -8.18
C ALA A 35 -2.13 -8.49 -9.63
N GLN A 36 -3.03 -7.57 -9.97
CA GLN A 36 -3.06 -6.93 -11.30
C GLN A 36 -1.84 -6.05 -11.54
N LEU A 37 -1.47 -5.21 -10.57
CA LEU A 37 -0.29 -4.33 -10.63
C LEU A 37 1.00 -5.14 -10.73
N ARG A 38 1.13 -6.21 -9.94
CA ARG A 38 2.26 -7.14 -10.00
C ARG A 38 2.42 -7.72 -11.41
N SER A 39 1.34 -8.20 -12.00
CA SER A 39 1.36 -8.75 -13.36
C SER A 39 1.76 -7.70 -14.40
N ARG A 40 1.19 -6.50 -14.31
CA ARG A 40 1.42 -5.40 -15.26
C ARG A 40 2.85 -4.87 -15.23
N TYR A 41 3.43 -4.70 -14.05
CA TYR A 41 4.71 -4.01 -13.86
C TYR A 41 5.86 -4.92 -13.43
N ASN A 42 5.59 -6.23 -13.28
CA ASN A 42 6.52 -7.21 -12.74
C ASN A 42 7.13 -6.77 -11.40
N LEU A 43 6.28 -6.28 -10.49
CA LEU A 43 6.66 -5.83 -9.15
C LEU A 43 6.85 -7.03 -8.20
N ALA A 44 7.65 -6.86 -7.15
CA ALA A 44 7.61 -7.79 -6.04
C ALA A 44 6.22 -7.75 -5.37
N LEU A 45 5.85 -8.82 -4.66
CA LEU A 45 4.51 -8.92 -4.05
C LEU A 45 4.20 -7.71 -3.16
N LEU A 46 5.14 -7.38 -2.27
CA LEU A 46 4.96 -6.31 -1.29
C LEU A 46 4.91 -4.94 -1.96
N ASP A 47 5.73 -4.69 -2.99
CA ASP A 47 5.70 -3.44 -3.75
C ASP A 47 4.34 -3.23 -4.42
N ALA A 48 3.77 -4.30 -5.01
CA ALA A 48 2.44 -4.23 -5.60
C ALA A 48 1.35 -3.94 -4.56
N TYR A 49 1.48 -4.46 -3.33
CA TYR A 49 0.60 -4.10 -2.22
C TYR A 49 0.76 -2.64 -1.80
N GLN A 50 1.99 -2.12 -1.73
CA GLN A 50 2.23 -0.71 -1.38
C GLN A 50 1.55 0.24 -2.38
N VAL A 51 1.66 -0.04 -3.68
CA VAL A 51 0.96 0.73 -4.71
C VAL A 51 -0.56 0.59 -4.57
N ALA A 52 -1.07 -0.63 -4.39
CA ALA A 52 -2.51 -0.88 -4.26
C ALA A 52 -3.11 -0.17 -3.03
N VAL A 53 -2.40 -0.17 -1.91
CA VAL A 53 -2.81 0.54 -0.69
C VAL A 53 -2.81 2.05 -0.91
N ALA A 54 -1.75 2.61 -1.50
CA ALA A 54 -1.67 4.04 -1.78
C ALA A 54 -2.79 4.51 -2.73
N LEU A 55 -3.10 3.73 -3.77
CA LEU A 55 -4.23 4.00 -4.67
C LEU A 55 -5.57 3.93 -3.92
N THR A 56 -5.77 2.91 -3.09
CA THR A 56 -7.03 2.74 -2.33
C THR A 56 -7.22 3.82 -1.27
N GLY A 57 -6.13 4.31 -0.69
CA GLY A 57 -6.10 5.43 0.24
C GLY A 57 -6.23 6.80 -0.42
N ASN A 58 -6.42 6.86 -1.75
CA ASN A 58 -6.44 8.10 -2.53
C ASN A 58 -5.20 8.99 -2.32
N CYS A 59 -4.03 8.38 -2.11
CA CYS A 59 -2.79 9.11 -2.00
C CYS A 59 -2.47 9.81 -3.32
N GLU A 60 -2.01 11.06 -3.25
CA GLU A 60 -1.54 11.80 -4.42
C GLU A 60 -0.15 11.35 -4.89
N ALA A 61 0.66 10.84 -3.96
CA ALA A 61 2.01 10.37 -4.23
C ALA A 61 2.44 9.21 -3.33
N LEU A 62 3.40 8.44 -3.82
CA LEU A 62 4.14 7.43 -3.07
C LEU A 62 5.56 7.95 -2.79
N LEU A 63 5.88 8.16 -1.51
CA LEU A 63 7.23 8.50 -1.06
C LEU A 63 8.03 7.22 -0.79
N THR A 64 9.18 7.05 -1.45
CA THR A 64 10.00 5.84 -1.32
C THR A 64 11.48 6.12 -1.60
N ASN A 65 12.36 5.27 -1.07
CA ASN A 65 13.78 5.26 -1.43
C ASN A 65 14.05 4.42 -2.69
N ASP A 66 13.09 3.61 -3.13
CA ASP A 66 13.31 2.65 -4.20
C ASP A 66 12.90 3.20 -5.57
N ILE A 67 13.92 3.45 -6.41
CA ILE A 67 13.75 3.94 -7.79
C ILE A 67 12.93 2.97 -8.66
N ALA A 68 12.80 1.69 -8.29
CA ALA A 68 12.03 0.70 -9.01
C ALA A 68 10.56 1.11 -9.17
N PHE A 69 10.01 1.92 -8.25
CA PHE A 69 8.63 2.37 -8.30
C PHE A 69 8.35 3.38 -9.42
N LYS A 70 9.36 4.03 -10.00
CA LYS A 70 9.19 4.97 -11.12
C LYS A 70 8.51 4.36 -12.35
N ARG A 71 8.47 3.03 -12.47
CA ARG A 71 7.78 2.33 -13.54
C ARG A 71 6.24 2.35 -13.41
N VAL A 72 5.72 2.61 -12.20
CA VAL A 72 4.29 2.68 -11.91
C VAL A 72 3.78 4.03 -12.36
N THR A 73 2.68 4.06 -13.13
CA THR A 73 2.19 5.28 -13.77
C THR A 73 0.91 5.82 -13.14
N GLU A 74 0.24 5.01 -12.32
CA GLU A 74 -1.01 5.34 -11.64
C GLU A 74 -0.82 6.29 -10.44
N LEU A 75 0.40 6.45 -9.94
CA LEU A 75 0.74 7.31 -8.80
C LEU A 75 1.98 8.15 -9.11
N ARG A 76 2.00 9.39 -8.61
CA ARG A 76 3.24 10.17 -8.56
C ARG A 76 4.21 9.50 -7.60
N VAL A 77 5.44 9.23 -8.04
CA VAL A 77 6.48 8.66 -7.17
C VAL A 77 7.47 9.75 -6.80
N LEU A 78 7.67 9.95 -5.50
CA LEU A 78 8.67 10.85 -4.93
C LEU A 78 9.83 10.01 -4.41
N ILE A 79 11.00 10.14 -5.03
CA ILE A 79 12.21 9.49 -4.54
C ILE A 79 12.86 10.39 -3.51
N VAL A 80 13.09 9.87 -2.30
CA VAL A 80 13.65 10.65 -1.19
C VAL A 80 14.98 11.31 -1.57
N ASP A 81 15.88 10.56 -2.21
CA ASP A 81 17.19 11.07 -2.65
C ASP A 81 17.10 12.17 -3.73
N GLU A 82 15.92 12.38 -4.33
CA GLU A 82 15.68 13.41 -5.34
C GLU A 82 14.95 14.64 -4.78
N LEU A 83 14.61 14.63 -3.48
CA LEU A 83 13.99 15.77 -2.82
C LEU A 83 15.07 16.76 -2.35
N GLU A 84 14.99 18.00 -2.83
CA GLU A 84 15.76 19.11 -2.31
C GLU A 84 15.08 19.70 -1.06
N LEU A 85 15.88 20.14 -0.07
CA LEU A 85 15.44 20.73 1.19
C LEU A 85 15.42 22.26 1.13
#